data_AF-A0A3D1TQ77-F1
#
_entry.id   AF-A0A3D1TQ77-F1
#
_cell.length_a   1.000
_cell.length_b   1.000
_cell.length_c   1.000
_cell.angle_alpha   90.00
_cell.angle_beta   90.00
_cell.angle_gamma   90.00
#
_symmetry.space_group_name_H-M   'P 1'
#
loop_
_entity.id
_entity.type
_entity.pdbx_description
1 polymer ?
#
loop_
_entity_poly.entity_id
_entity_poly.type
_entity_poly.pdbx_seq_one_letter_code
_entity_poly.pdbx_strand_id
1 'polypeptide(L)' 'MSEDNKPKKAAGLVVGVDGSPGAAEALRWAVAEARLRKARLRIVHAWIYGYVGMPSGGFGYMGSFGSNAA' A
#
# COMPACT_ATOMS: atom_id res chain seq x y z
N MET A 1 -27.64 -18.84 17.00
CA MET A 1 -26.71 -18.26 16.01
C MET A 1 -25.97 -17.10 16.66
N SER A 2 -24.74 -17.33 17.11
CA SER A 2 -23.88 -16.36 17.80
C SER A 2 -22.50 -16.40 17.15
N GLU A 3 -22.35 -15.69 16.03
CA GLU A 3 -21.09 -15.58 15.26
C GLU A 3 -20.47 -14.16 15.30
N ASP A 4 -21.03 -13.24 16.07
CA ASP A 4 -20.74 -11.81 15.97
C ASP A 4 -19.51 -11.33 16.75
N ASN A 5 -18.87 -12.19 17.56
CA ASN A 5 -17.70 -11.82 18.36
C ASN A 5 -16.45 -12.65 18.02
N LYS A 6 -15.99 -12.61 16.77
CA LYS A 6 -14.57 -12.91 16.48
C LYS A 6 -13.72 -11.73 16.95
N PRO A 7 -12.65 -11.93 17.74
CA PRO A 7 -11.78 -10.84 18.14
C PRO A 7 -11.24 -10.16 16.88
N LYS A 8 -11.67 -8.92 16.62
CA LYS A 8 -11.14 -8.14 15.52
C LYS A 8 -9.68 -7.90 15.82
N LYS A 9 -8.78 -8.51 15.02
CA LYS A 9 -7.32 -8.33 15.19
C LYS A 9 -7.04 -6.84 15.36
N ALA A 10 -6.24 -6.50 16.39
CA ALA A 10 -5.88 -5.12 16.69
C ALA A 10 -5.52 -4.37 15.40
N ALA A 11 -6.23 -3.26 15.15
CA ALA A 11 -6.13 -2.51 13.90
C ALA A 11 -4.72 -1.88 13.79
N GLY A 12 -3.83 -2.54 13.07
CA GLY A 12 -2.51 -2.04 12.71
C GLY A 12 -2.56 -1.12 11.49
N LEU A 13 -1.49 -0.35 11.28
CA LEU A 13 -1.35 0.50 10.10
C LEU A 13 -0.73 -0.29 8.95
N VAL A 14 -1.13 0.05 7.73
CA VAL A 14 -0.59 -0.53 6.50
C VAL A 14 -0.21 0.61 5.57
N VAL A 15 1.00 0.56 5.00
CA VAL A 15 1.47 1.54 4.03
C VAL A 15 2.02 0.85 2.80
N GLY A 16 1.59 1.33 1.62
CA GLY A 16 2.11 0.90 0.33
C GLY A 16 3.36 1.71 -0.03
N VAL A 17 4.38 1.06 -0.57
CA VAL A 17 5.54 1.72 -1.17
C VAL A 17 5.69 1.27 -2.61
N ASP A 18 5.94 2.20 -3.52
CA ASP A 18 6.16 1.95 -4.96
C ASP A 18 7.42 2.65 -5.50
N GLY A 19 8.19 3.32 -4.62
CA GLY A 19 9.38 4.09 -4.98
C GLY A 19 9.11 5.54 -5.36
N SER A 20 7.84 5.96 -5.46
CA SER A 20 7.48 7.35 -5.73
C SER A 20 7.78 8.28 -4.54
N PRO A 21 7.96 9.60 -4.78
CA PRO A 21 8.05 10.59 -3.70
C PRO A 21 6.82 10.57 -2.78
N GLY A 22 5.63 10.36 -3.33
CA GLY A 22 4.39 10.26 -2.55
C GLY A 22 4.37 9.06 -1.60
N ALA A 23 4.88 7.90 -2.05
CA ALA A 23 5.04 6.74 -1.19
C ALA A 23 6.04 7.01 -0.03
N ALA A 24 7.09 7.79 -0.28
CA ALA A 24 8.04 8.16 0.76
C ALA A 24 7.41 9.07 1.84
N GLU A 25 6.56 10.02 1.45
CA GLU A 25 5.77 10.84 2.40
C GLU A 25 4.77 9.99 3.20
N ALA A 26 4.04 9.10 2.52
CA ALA A 26 3.11 8.20 3.16
C ALA A 26 3.81 7.29 4.20
N LEU A 27 5.01 6.80 3.89
CA LEU A 27 5.83 6.02 4.80
C LEU A 27 6.27 6.83 6.03
N ARG A 28 6.72 8.08 5.84
CA ARG A 28 7.08 8.98 6.95
C ARG A 28 5.91 9.18 7.91
N TRP A 29 4.74 9.51 7.36
CA TRP A 29 3.53 9.68 8.16
C TRP A 29 3.15 8.39 8.91
N ALA A 30 3.16 7.24 8.23
CA ALA A 30 2.76 5.98 8.83
C ALA A 30 3.68 5.53 9.98
N VAL A 31 4.98 5.82 9.88
CA VAL A 31 5.95 5.58 10.97
C VAL A 31 5.67 6.46 12.17
N ALA A 32 5.42 7.76 11.96
CA ALA A 32 5.06 8.69 13.03
C ALA A 32 3.79 8.24 13.73
N GLU A 33 2.76 7.88 12.98
CA GLU A 33 1.46 7.46 13.51
C GLU A 33 1.55 6.13 14.26
N ALA A 34 2.30 5.16 13.75
CA ALA A 34 2.51 3.88 14.41
C ALA A 34 3.21 4.04 15.77
N ARG A 35 4.17 4.98 15.88
CA ARG A 35 4.82 5.33 17.14
C ARG A 35 3.85 5.95 18.13
N LEU A 36 3.05 6.92 17.69
CA LEU A 36 2.05 7.59 18.53
C LEU A 36 1.02 6.61 19.07
N ARG A 37 0.53 5.70 18.22
CA ARG A 37 -0.50 4.70 18.58
C ARG A 37 0.06 3.45 19.26
N LYS A 38 1.38 3.31 19.38
CA LYS A 38 2.05 2.06 19.78
C LYS A 38 1.50 0.86 18.99
N ALA A 39 1.23 1.07 17.70
CA ALA A 39 0.56 0.14 16.83
C ALA A 39 1.55 -0.56 15.89
N ARG A 40 1.21 -1.77 15.45
CA ARG A 40 2.00 -2.49 14.44
C ARG A 40 1.87 -1.79 13.10
N LEU A 41 2.99 -1.53 12.45
CA LEU A 41 3.06 -1.02 11.07
C LEU A 41 3.46 -2.13 10.12
N ARG A 42 2.73 -2.29 9.01
CA ARG A 42 3.06 -3.21 7.92
C ARG A 42 3.34 -2.41 6.66
N ILE A 43 4.54 -2.60 6.10
CA ILE A 43 4.97 -1.99 4.85
C ILE A 43 4.76 -3.01 3.74
N VAL A 44 4.15 -2.61 2.63
CA VAL A 44 3.83 -3.47 1.48
C VAL A 44 4.38 -2.85 0.22
N HIS A 45 5.14 -3.61 -0.55
CA HIS A 45 5.56 -3.24 -1.89
C HIS A 45 4.83 -4.13 -2.90
N ALA A 46 4.20 -3.53 -3.90
CA ALA A 46 3.54 -4.26 -4.98
C ALA A 46 4.35 -4.07 -6.27
N TRP A 47 4.67 -5.17 -6.94
CA TRP A 47 5.19 -5.15 -8.30
C TRP A 47 4.16 -5.73 -9.26
N ILE A 48 4.31 -5.45 -10.56
CA ILE A 48 3.61 -6.18 -11.62
C ILE A 48 4.60 -7.16 -12.25
N TYR A 49 4.28 -8.45 -12.23
CA TYR A 49 5.08 -9.45 -12.93
C TYR A 49 4.69 -9.37 -14.41
N GLY A 50 5.62 -8.94 -15.26
CA GLY A 50 5.41 -9.00 -16.71
C GLY A 50 5.19 -10.45 -17.13
N TYR A 51 4.04 -10.75 -17.74
CA TYR A 51 3.82 -12.07 -18.34
C TYR A 51 4.85 -12.29 -19.44
N VAL A 52 5.82 -13.17 -19.18
CA VAL A 52 6.78 -13.65 -20.18
C VAL A 52 5.98 -14.37 -21.28
N GLY A 53 5.84 -13.72 -22.44
CA GLY A 53 5.16 -14.29 -23.61
C GLY A 53 4.12 -13.39 -24.29
N MET A 54 3.74 -12.25 -23.69
CA MET A 54 2.94 -11.25 -24.42
C MET A 54 3.87 -10.27 -25.16
N PRO A 55 3.66 -10.02 -26.48
CA PRO A 55 4.37 -8.96 -27.16
C PRO A 55 4.09 -7.64 -26.44
N SER A 56 5.10 -6.79 -26.41
CA SER A 56 5.29 -5.59 -25.60
C SER A 56 4.20 -4.49 -25.71
N GLY A 57 3.02 -4.79 -26.25
CA GLY A 57 1.87 -3.89 -26.43
C GLY A 57 0.62 -4.26 -25.62
N GLY A 58 0.64 -5.30 -24.78
CA GLY A 58 -0.58 -5.80 -24.09
C GLY A 58 -0.98 -5.12 -22.77
N PHE A 59 -0.13 -4.26 -22.18
CA PHE A 59 -0.42 -3.59 -20.89
C PHE A 59 -0.16 -2.07 -20.96
N GLY A 60 -0.30 -1.48 -22.14
CA GLY A 60 -0.19 -0.03 -22.29
C GLY A 60 -1.20 0.70 -21.41
N TYR A 61 -0.67 1.40 -20.39
CA TYR A 61 -1.21 2.66 -19.87
C TYR A 61 -2.74 2.71 -19.65
N MET A 62 -3.24 2.09 -18.58
CA MET A 62 -4.48 2.59 -17.96
C MET A 62 -4.21 2.85 -16.48
N GLY A 63 -4.03 4.13 -16.16
CA GLY A 63 -3.86 4.61 -14.80
C GLY A 63 -2.47 5.16 -14.51
N SER A 64 -2.16 6.31 -15.12
CA SER A 64 -1.35 7.32 -14.44
C SER A 64 -1.94 7.50 -13.04
N PHE A 65 -1.27 7.00 -12.00
CA PHE A 65 -1.60 7.39 -10.64
C PHE A 65 -1.18 8.85 -10.52
N GLY A 66 -2.19 9.71 -10.37
CA GLY A 66 -2.08 11.15 -10.50
C GLY A 66 -0.86 11.73 -9.80
N SER A 67 -0.18 12.59 -10.55
CA SER A 67 0.70 13.63 -10.03
C SER A 67 -0.02 14.40 -8.92
N ASN A 68 0.39 14.21 -7.66
CA ASN A 68 -0.03 15.08 -6.57
C ASN A 68 1.04 16.17 -6.39
N ALA A 69 0.98 17.16 -7.26
CA ALA A 69 1.61 18.46 -7.07
C ALA A 69 0.50 19.48 -6.84
N ALA A 70 0.19 19.76 -5.56
CA ALA A 70 -0.38 21.00 -5.01
C ALA A 70 -0.59 20.81 -3.51
#